data_AF-A0A0M4D3W1-F1
#
_entry.id   AF-A0A0M4D3W1-F1
#
_cell.length_a   1.000
_cell.length_b   1.000
_cell.length_c   1.000
_cell.angle_alpha   90.00
_cell.angle_beta   90.00
_cell.angle_gamma   90.00
#
_symmetry.space_group_name_H-M   'P 1'
#
loop_
_entity.id
_entity.type
_entity.pdbx_description
1 polymer ?
#
loop_
_entity_poly.entity_id
_entity_poly.type
_entity_poly.pdbx_seq_one_letter_code
_entity_poly.pdbx_strand_id
1 'polypeptide(L)' 'MKPTEECQTPRSHDMHLCKLLRKGLMEELDRRSSRPTVICSKCGARANAGRDLCQPRPL' A
#
# COMPACT_ATOMS: atom_id res chain seq x y z
N MET A 1 7.17 -17.59 -2.39
CA MET A 1 7.12 -16.35 -1.57
C MET A 1 5.84 -16.38 -0.74
N LYS A 2 5.94 -16.31 0.60
CA LYS A 2 4.78 -16.44 1.51
C LYS A 2 3.98 -15.11 1.57
N PRO A 3 2.65 -15.11 1.42
CA PRO A 3 1.85 -13.92 1.66
C PRO A 3 1.69 -13.74 3.17
N THR A 4 2.35 -12.72 3.74
CA THR A 4 2.14 -12.32 5.14
C THR A 4 0.82 -11.54 5.26
N GLU A 5 -0.25 -12.28 5.52
CA GLU A 5 -1.63 -11.80 5.71
C GLU A 5 -1.87 -11.21 7.11
N GLU A 6 -1.10 -10.19 7.49
CA GLU A 6 -1.35 -9.45 8.73
C GLU A 6 -1.50 -7.96 8.41
N CYS A 7 -2.61 -7.60 7.75
CA CYS A 7 -3.07 -6.22 7.74
C CYS A 7 -4.29 -6.15 8.67
N GLN A 8 -4.19 -5.31 9.70
CA GLN A 8 -5.16 -5.19 10.80
C GLN A 8 -6.55 -4.69 10.35
N THR A 9 -6.72 -4.35 9.07
CA THR A 9 -7.97 -3.89 8.44
C THR A 9 -8.31 -4.70 7.18
N PRO A 10 -8.89 -5.91 7.33
CA PRO A 10 -9.24 -6.75 6.19
C PRO A 10 -10.29 -6.12 5.26
N ARG A 11 -11.14 -5.22 5.77
CA ARG A 11 -12.21 -4.55 4.99
C ARG A 11 -11.73 -3.51 3.98
N SER A 12 -10.51 -2.97 4.10
CA SER A 12 -9.96 -1.97 3.17
C SER A 12 -8.73 -2.49 2.40
N HIS A 13 -8.42 -3.78 2.52
CA HIS A 13 -7.21 -4.38 1.99
C HIS A 13 -7.13 -4.44 0.46
N ASP A 14 -8.25 -4.31 -0.25
CA ASP A 14 -8.26 -4.29 -1.72
C ASP A 14 -7.68 -3.01 -2.34
N MET A 15 -7.56 -1.94 -1.56
CA MET A 15 -6.98 -0.66 -2.01
C MET A 15 -5.52 -0.44 -1.58
N HIS A 16 -4.89 -1.39 -0.88
CA HIS A 16 -3.51 -1.21 -0.46
C HIS A 16 -2.51 -1.46 -1.60
N LEU A 17 -1.47 -0.62 -1.67
CA LEU A 17 -0.42 -0.72 -2.69
C LEU A 17 0.28 -2.08 -2.74
N CYS A 18 0.48 -2.73 -1.59
CA CYS A 18 1.16 -4.02 -1.53
C CYS A 18 0.32 -5.14 -2.20
N LYS A 19 -1.01 -4.99 -2.31
CA LYS A 19 -1.90 -5.89 -3.06
C LYS A 19 -2.00 -5.47 -4.54
N LEU A 20 -2.05 -4.17 -4.83
CA LEU A 20 -1.97 -3.64 -6.21
C LEU A 20 -0.69 -4.12 -6.91
N LEU A 21 0.44 -4.13 -6.20
CA LEU A 21 1.73 -4.63 -6.69
C LEU A 21 1.65 -6.11 -7.05
N ARG A 22 1.07 -6.93 -6.16
CA ARG A 22 0.88 -8.37 -6.39
C ARG A 22 -0.12 -8.67 -7.51
N LYS A 23 -1.13 -7.81 -7.70
CA LYS A 23 -2.09 -7.91 -8.81
C LYS A 23 -1.53 -7.41 -10.14
N GLY A 24 -0.34 -6.79 -10.16
CA GLY A 24 0.24 -6.21 -11.36
C GLY A 24 -0.47 -4.93 -11.85
N LEU A 25 -1.25 -4.26 -10.99
CA LEU A 25 -2.00 -3.05 -11.31
C LEU A 25 -1.08 -1.81 -11.24
N MET A 26 -0.08 -1.76 -12.12
CA MET A 26 0.97 -0.74 -12.11
C MET A 26 0.43 0.68 -12.29
N GLU A 27 -0.60 0.89 -13.12
CA GLU A 27 -1.21 2.21 -13.33
C GLU A 27 -1.85 2.78 -12.06
N GLU A 28 -2.59 1.95 -11.31
CA GLU A 28 -3.23 2.39 -10.07
C GLU A 28 -2.19 2.62 -8.97
N LEU A 29 -1.13 1.80 -8.96
CA LEU A 29 0.03 1.99 -8.10
C LEU A 29 0.73 3.31 -8.38
N ASP A 30 0.96 3.61 -9.66
CA ASP A 30 1.58 4.85 -10.10
C ASP A 30 0.72 6.05 -9.69
N ARG A 31 -0.58 6.04 -9.99
CA ARG A 31 -1.52 7.12 -9.56
C ARG A 31 -1.52 7.35 -8.05
N ARG A 32 -1.47 6.28 -7.27
CA ARG A 32 -1.49 6.36 -5.80
C ARG A 32 -0.13 6.61 -5.18
N SER A 33 0.95 6.47 -5.93
CA SER A 33 2.33 6.74 -5.52
C SER A 33 2.95 7.94 -6.26
N SER A 34 2.19 8.68 -7.08
CA SER A 34 2.75 9.78 -7.89
C SER A 34 3.32 10.90 -7.02
N ARG A 35 2.79 11.09 -5.81
CA ARG A 35 3.21 12.12 -4.86
C ARG A 35 3.16 11.57 -3.43
N PRO A 36 4.10 10.69 -3.08
CA PRO A 36 4.01 9.96 -1.83
C PRO A 36 4.22 10.90 -0.65
N THR A 37 3.26 10.95 0.26
CA THR A 37 3.32 11.73 1.51
C THR A 37 3.51 10.82 2.73
N VAL A 38 3.30 9.53 2.53
CA VAL A 38 3.39 8.50 3.56
C VAL A 38 4.12 7.26 3.05
N ILE A 39 4.74 6.54 3.97
CA ILE A 39 5.44 5.28 3.73
C ILE A 39 4.90 4.18 4.65
N CYS A 40 4.81 2.96 4.14
CA CYS A 40 4.40 1.82 4.92
C CYS A 40 5.60 1.31 5.71
N SER A 41 5.54 1.37 7.04
CA SER A 41 6.63 0.83 7.88
C SER A 41 6.81 -0.68 7.73
N LYS A 42 5.81 -1.40 7.20
CA LYS A 42 5.85 -2.87 7.06
C LYS A 42 6.42 -3.34 5.71
N CYS A 43 5.89 -2.82 4.61
CA CYS A 43 6.28 -3.24 3.26
C CYS A 43 7.12 -2.19 2.51
N GLY A 44 7.37 -1.01 3.08
CA GLY A 44 8.15 0.06 2.45
C GLY A 44 7.44 0.77 1.29
N ALA A 45 6.22 0.36 0.94
CA ALA A 45 5.44 1.01 -0.10
C ALA A 45 5.13 2.47 0.25
N ARG A 46 5.24 3.35 -0.73
CA ARG A 46 5.01 4.78 -0.57
C ARG A 46 3.70 5.16 -1.26
N ALA A 47 2.87 5.96 -0.61
CA ALA A 47 1.59 6.37 -1.19
C ALA A 47 1.27 7.83 -0.87
N ASN A 48 0.36 8.38 -1.66
CA ASN A 48 -0.09 9.76 -1.52
C ASN A 48 -0.96 9.96 -0.27
N ALA A 49 -1.57 8.88 0.25
CA ALA A 49 -2.41 8.91 1.43
C ALA A 49 -2.24 7.65 2.29
N GLY A 50 -2.40 7.82 3.61
CA GLY A 50 -2.22 6.74 4.59
C GLY A 50 -3.15 5.55 4.40
N ARG A 51 -4.36 5.79 3.89
CA ARG A 51 -5.38 4.77 3.62
C ARG A 51 -4.96 3.73 2.57
N ASP A 52 -3.96 4.05 1.75
CA ASP A 52 -3.49 3.17 0.68
C ASP A 52 -2.38 2.22 1.18
N LEU A 53 -2.06 2.25 2.48
CA LEU A 53 -1.00 1.47 3.13
C LEU A 53 -1.50 0.78 4.40
N CYS A 54 -0.96 -0.39 4.74
CA CYS A 54 -1.36 -1.09 5.98
C CYS A 54 -0.87 -0.39 7.25
N GLN A 55 0.34 0.16 7.25
CA GLN A 55 0.91 0.90 8.38
C GLN A 55 1.51 2.22 7.88
N PRO A 56 0.67 3.20 7.55
CA PRO A 56 1.14 4.47 7.03
C PRO A 56 1.89 5.23 8.12
N ARG A 57 3.06 5.72 7.74
CA ARG A 57 3.80 6.72 8.50
C ARG A 57 4.08 7.92 7.61
N PRO A 58 4.10 9.14 8.18
CA PRO A 58 4.58 10.31 7.45
C PRO A 58 5.98 10.06 6.91
N LEU A 59 6.24 10.50 5.69
CA LEU A 59 7.60 10.64 5.16
C LEU A 59 8.29 11.86 5.76
#